data_AF-A0A662WQR5-F1
#
_entry.id   AF-A0A662WQR5-F1
#
_cell.length_a   1.000
_cell.length_b   1.000
_cell.length_c   1.000
_cell.angle_alpha   90.00
_cell.angle_beta   90.00
_cell.angle_gamma   90.00
#
_symmetry.space_group_name_H-M   'P 1'
#
loop_
_entity.id
_entity.type
_entity.pdbx_description
1 polymer ?
#
loop_
_entity_poly.entity_id
_entity_poly.type
_entity_poly.pdbx_seq_one_letter_code
_entity_poly.pdbx_strand_id
1 'polypeptide(L)'
;MWPMWLSWLPLRTDVLEARDVHARLISLVDSGNPHVLGAEYGNLALILKVFATALLFDLSEAEEAGEDDEDMTLISDEAATQLRELLAKLQAQLPGPVVQGAWATLSAEEQHGLSQL
;
A
#
# COMPACT_ATOMS: atom_id res chain seq x y z
N MET A 1 7.83 -16.71 6.98
CA MET A 1 6.40 -16.40 7.20
C MET A 1 6.03 -15.06 6.59
N TRP A 2 6.74 -13.96 6.88
CA TRP A 2 6.43 -12.64 6.32
C TRP A 2 6.36 -12.52 4.78
N PRO A 3 7.30 -13.07 3.98
CA PRO A 3 7.19 -13.02 2.52
C PRO A 3 5.95 -13.75 1.97
N MET A 4 5.56 -14.85 2.64
CA MET A 4 4.36 -15.60 2.27
C MET A 4 3.09 -14.82 2.62
N TRP A 5 3.05 -14.17 3.79
CA TRP A 5 1.94 -13.30 4.15
C TRP A 5 1.79 -12.11 3.19
N LEU A 6 2.89 -11.45 2.81
CA LEU A 6 2.86 -10.38 1.81
C LEU A 6 2.37 -10.87 0.43
N SER A 7 2.65 -12.12 0.07
CA SER A 7 2.20 -12.69 -1.21
C SER A 7 0.68 -12.92 -1.30
N TRP A 8 -0.04 -12.84 -0.18
CA TRP A 8 -1.50 -12.94 -0.14
C TRP A 8 -2.20 -11.58 -0.25
N LEU A 9 -1.44 -10.47 -0.25
CA LEU A 9 -1.98 -9.12 -0.29
C LEU A 9 -1.97 -8.53 -1.72
N PRO A 10 -2.84 -7.55 -2.01
CA PRO A 10 -3.90 -7.02 -1.14
C PRO A 10 -5.09 -7.97 -1.01
N LEU A 11 -5.79 -7.90 0.12
CA LEU A 11 -7.10 -8.55 0.28
C LEU A 11 -8.17 -7.68 -0.37
N ARG A 12 -9.17 -8.29 -1.01
CA ARG A 12 -10.22 -7.56 -1.75
C ARG A 12 -11.65 -8.03 -1.48
N THR A 13 -11.81 -9.22 -0.90
CA THR A 13 -13.12 -9.88 -0.82
C THR A 13 -13.86 -9.56 0.48
N ASP A 14 -13.15 -9.62 1.60
CA ASP A 14 -13.69 -9.20 2.90
C ASP A 14 -13.15 -7.80 3.19
N VAL A 15 -13.99 -6.78 3.02
CA VAL A 15 -13.58 -5.37 3.14
C VAL A 15 -13.13 -5.05 4.57
N LEU A 16 -13.78 -5.62 5.59
CA LEU A 16 -13.40 -5.39 6.99
C LEU A 16 -12.03 -5.99 7.28
N GLU A 17 -11.79 -7.24 6.87
CA GLU A 17 -10.48 -7.87 7.02
C GLU A 17 -9.41 -7.14 6.19
N ALA A 18 -9.75 -6.72 4.97
CA ALA A 18 -8.85 -5.98 4.10
C ALA A 18 -8.37 -4.69 4.76
N ARG A 19 -9.29 -3.87 5.30
CA ARG A 19 -8.94 -2.63 6.02
C ARG A 19 -8.00 -2.89 7.17
N ASP A 20 -8.33 -3.85 8.04
CA ASP A 20 -7.51 -4.20 9.20
C ASP A 20 -6.10 -4.63 8.77
N VAL A 21 -6.02 -5.45 7.73
CA VAL A 21 -4.76 -6.00 7.21
C VAL A 21 -3.90 -4.92 6.52
N HIS A 22 -4.51 -4.03 5.73
CA HIS A 22 -3.79 -2.94 5.08
C HIS A 22 -3.31 -1.89 6.09
N ALA A 23 -4.15 -1.50 7.06
CA ALA A 23 -3.75 -0.63 8.17
C ALA A 23 -2.62 -1.27 8.99
N ARG A 24 -2.69 -2.57 9.24
CA ARG A 24 -1.61 -3.31 9.90
C ARG A 24 -0.32 -3.30 9.09
N LEU A 25 -0.39 -3.45 7.77
CA LEU A 25 0.78 -3.36 6.90
C LEU A 25 1.41 -1.96 6.98
N ILE A 26 0.62 -0.89 6.91
CA ILE A 26 1.09 0.49 7.07
C ILE A 26 1.85 0.65 8.40
N SER A 27 1.24 0.24 9.51
CA SER A 27 1.86 0.33 10.85
C SER A 27 3.18 -0.46 10.95
N LEU A 28 3.24 -1.66 10.37
CA LEU A 28 4.46 -2.48 10.37
C LEU A 28 5.59 -1.82 9.57
N VAL A 29 5.28 -1.24 8.41
CA VAL A 29 6.26 -0.53 7.58
C VAL A 29 6.71 0.77 8.26
N ASP A 30 5.77 1.53 8.83
CA ASP A 30 6.06 2.79 9.52
C ASP A 30 6.95 2.58 10.77
N SER A 31 6.73 1.48 11.49
CA SER A 31 7.58 1.08 12.62
C SER A 31 8.98 0.58 12.22
N GLY A 32 9.27 0.48 10.91
CA GLY A 32 10.55 0.00 10.41
C GLY A 32 10.76 -1.50 10.61
N ASN A 33 9.69 -2.31 10.60
CA ASN A 33 9.79 -3.74 10.89
C ASN A 33 10.72 -4.46 9.88
N PRO A 34 11.89 -4.97 10.32
CA PRO A 34 12.90 -5.49 9.41
C PRO A 34 12.48 -6.81 8.73
N HIS A 35 11.53 -7.54 9.33
CA HIS A 35 11.03 -8.77 8.73
C HIS A 35 10.02 -8.52 7.61
N VAL A 36 9.28 -7.40 7.69
CA VAL A 36 8.34 -6.96 6.64
C VAL A 36 9.11 -6.28 5.52
N LEU A 37 9.98 -5.32 5.85
CA LEU A 37 10.80 -4.60 4.86
C LEU A 37 11.80 -5.51 4.12
N GLY A 38 12.26 -6.58 4.78
CA GLY A 38 13.27 -7.47 4.25
C GLY A 38 14.68 -6.89 4.34
N ALA A 39 15.68 -7.75 4.14
CA ALA A 39 17.08 -7.33 4.10
C ALA A 39 17.29 -6.29 2.99
N GLU A 40 17.99 -5.21 3.30
CA GLU A 40 18.22 -4.09 2.36
C GLU A 40 16.94 -3.57 1.68
N TYR A 41 15.80 -3.63 2.39
CA TYR A 41 14.47 -3.23 1.88
C TYR A 41 13.99 -4.03 0.67
N GLY A 42 14.43 -5.29 0.52
CA GLY A 42 14.11 -6.12 -0.64
C GLY A 42 12.61 -6.36 -0.90
N ASN A 43 11.74 -6.16 0.10
CA ASN A 43 10.29 -6.28 -0.08
C ASN A 43 9.60 -4.95 -0.42
N LEU A 44 10.31 -3.83 -0.46
CA LEU A 44 9.71 -2.50 -0.63
C LEU A 44 8.87 -2.39 -1.90
N ALA A 45 9.36 -2.94 -3.02
CA ALA A 45 8.62 -2.98 -4.28
C ALA A 45 7.28 -3.70 -4.15
N LEU A 46 7.26 -4.86 -3.50
CA LEU A 46 6.04 -5.65 -3.27
C LEU A 46 5.07 -4.91 -2.34
N ILE A 47 5.58 -4.28 -1.29
CA ILE A 47 4.78 -3.49 -0.34
C ILE A 47 4.09 -2.32 -1.06
N LEU A 48 4.84 -1.55 -1.85
CA LEU A 48 4.26 -0.43 -2.62
C LEU A 48 3.22 -0.93 -3.62
N LYS A 49 3.48 -2.08 -4.26
CA LYS A 49 2.52 -2.71 -5.16
C LYS A 49 1.22 -3.10 -4.46
N VAL A 50 1.30 -3.66 -3.25
CA VAL A 50 0.11 -4.00 -2.45
C VAL A 50 -0.75 -2.76 -2.22
N PHE A 51 -0.16 -1.66 -1.76
CA PHE A 51 -0.88 -0.41 -1.53
C PHE A 51 -1.47 0.18 -2.81
N ALA A 52 -0.67 0.25 -3.88
CA ALA A 52 -1.13 0.77 -5.17
C ALA A 52 -2.31 -0.04 -5.71
N THR A 53 -2.22 -1.37 -5.61
CA THR A 53 -3.26 -2.27 -6.09
C THR A 53 -4.56 -2.17 -5.28
N ALA A 54 -4.47 -1.96 -3.96
CA ALA A 54 -5.65 -1.71 -3.13
C ALA A 54 -6.33 -0.39 -3.49
N LEU A 55 -5.56 0.68 -3.70
CA LEU A 55 -6.09 1.98 -4.12
C LEU A 55 -6.73 1.94 -5.51
N LEU A 56 -6.11 1.23 -6.47
CA LEU A 56 -6.69 1.08 -7.80
C LEU A 56 -8.02 0.32 -7.77
N PHE A 57 -8.15 -0.67 -6.88
CA PHE A 57 -9.43 -1.35 -6.68
C PHE A 57 -10.49 -0.39 -6.15
N ASP A 58 -10.17 0.41 -5.14
CA ASP A 58 -11.11 1.41 -4.58
C ASP A 58 -11.53 2.44 -5.64
N LEU A 59 -10.59 2.88 -6.48
CA LEU A 59 -10.90 3.79 -7.60
C LEU A 59 -11.83 3.14 -8.63
N SER A 60 -11.61 1.87 -8.97
CA SER A 60 -12.50 1.17 -9.93
C SER A 60 -13.90 0.94 -9.36
N GLU A 61 -14.02 0.58 -8.08
CA GLU A 61 -15.34 0.38 -7.44
C GLU A 61 -16.09 1.71 -7.30
N ALA A 62 -15.40 2.82 -7.02
CA ALA A 62 -16.01 4.15 -6.97
C ALA A 62 -16.58 4.59 -8.32
N GLU A 63 -15.91 4.27 -9.43
CA GLU A 63 -16.42 4.54 -10.79
C GLU A 63 -17.68 3.73 -11.12
N GLU A 64 -17.82 2.52 -10.59
CA GLU A 64 -18.95 1.61 -10.85
C GLU A 64 -20.15 1.84 -9.92
N ALA A 65 -19.92 2.13 -8.63
CA ALA A 65 -20.96 2.22 -7.60
C ALA A 65 -21.46 3.65 -7.30
N GLY A 66 -20.75 4.68 -7.77
CA GLY A 66 -20.94 6.07 -7.35
C GLY A 66 -20.18 6.40 -6.07
N GLU A 67 -19.73 7.65 -5.92
CA GLU A 67 -18.67 8.10 -4.99
C GLU A 67 -18.92 7.90 -3.48
N ASP A 68 -20.09 7.40 -3.05
CA ASP A 68 -20.55 7.48 -1.65
C ASP A 68 -20.65 6.13 -0.89
N ASP A 69 -20.21 4.99 -1.45
CA ASP A 69 -20.20 3.72 -0.72
C ASP A 69 -18.86 3.49 0.02
N GLU A 70 -18.65 4.30 1.06
CA GLU A 70 -17.54 4.16 2.00
C GLU A 70 -17.47 2.76 2.62
N ASP A 71 -18.50 1.90 2.55
CA ASP A 71 -18.46 0.54 3.08
C ASP A 71 -17.71 -0.46 2.18
N MET A 72 -17.35 -0.06 0.95
CA MET A 72 -16.68 -0.93 -0.04
C MET A 72 -15.17 -0.67 -0.22
N THR A 73 -14.63 0.40 0.36
CA THR A 73 -13.22 0.77 0.18
C THR A 73 -12.28 -0.12 1.00
N LEU A 74 -11.24 -0.67 0.38
CA LEU A 74 -10.21 -1.50 1.01
C LEU A 74 -9.22 -0.68 1.83
N ILE A 75 -9.05 0.60 1.49
CA ILE A 75 -8.25 1.57 2.23
C ILE A 75 -9.20 2.64 2.77
N SER A 76 -9.36 2.70 4.10
CA SER A 76 -10.13 3.77 4.74
C SER A 76 -9.43 5.12 4.61
N ASP A 77 -10.15 6.22 4.78
CA ASP A 77 -9.59 7.58 4.76
C ASP A 77 -8.44 7.78 5.77
N GLU A 78 -8.59 7.20 6.96
CA GLU A 78 -7.53 7.21 7.97
C GLU A 78 -6.29 6.47 7.47
N ALA A 79 -6.47 5.27 6.89
CA ALA A 79 -5.37 4.49 6.35
C ALA A 79 -4.72 5.19 5.12
N ALA A 80 -5.50 5.87 4.28
CA ALA A 80 -4.99 6.67 3.16
C ALA A 80 -4.11 7.82 3.66
N THR A 81 -4.55 8.52 4.71
CA THR A 81 -3.76 9.58 5.37
C THR A 81 -2.45 9.04 5.93
N GLN A 82 -2.50 7.92 6.67
CA GLN A 82 -1.32 7.27 7.22
C GLN A 82 -0.37 6.77 6.12
N LEU A 83 -0.91 6.28 5.02
CA LEU A 83 -0.13 5.83 3.86
C LEU A 83 0.57 7.00 3.18
N ARG A 84 -0.09 8.15 3.01
CA ARG A 84 0.53 9.37 2.47
C ARG A 84 1.73 9.82 3.31
N GLU A 85 1.58 9.86 4.63
CA GLU A 85 2.65 10.21 5.56
C GLU A 85 3.80 9.19 5.49
N LEU A 86 3.46 7.90 5.43
CA LEU A 86 4.43 6.83 5.29
C LEU A 86 5.24 6.97 4.00
N LEU A 87 4.61 7.23 2.86
CA LEU A 87 5.30 7.40 1.58
C LEU A 87 6.28 8.58 1.63
N ALA A 88 5.87 9.71 2.20
CA ALA A 88 6.75 10.86 2.40
C ALA A 88 7.93 10.52 3.32
N LYS A 89 7.68 9.78 4.40
CA LYS A 89 8.71 9.31 5.32
C LYS A 89 9.71 8.38 4.64
N LEU A 90 9.24 7.40 3.86
CA LEU A 90 10.10 6.48 3.11
C LEU A 90 11.00 7.21 2.12
N GLN A 91 10.44 8.18 1.38
CA GLN A 91 11.21 9.02 0.46
C GLN A 91 12.29 9.86 1.18
N ALA A 92 12.01 10.33 2.39
CA ALA A 92 12.94 11.15 3.16
C ALA A 92 14.03 10.34 3.89
N GLN A 93 13.73 9.11 4.34
CA GLN A 93 14.59 8.36 5.25
C GLN A 93 15.37 7.22 4.58
N LEU A 94 14.88 6.68 3.46
CA LEU A 94 15.54 5.58 2.77
C LEU A 94 16.53 6.07 1.70
N PRO A 95 17.53 5.26 1.33
CA PRO A 95 18.43 5.60 0.22
C PRO A 95 17.66 5.82 -1.08
N GLY A 96 17.93 6.93 -1.77
CA GLY A 96 17.26 7.30 -3.02
C GLY A 96 17.16 6.16 -4.05
N PRO A 97 18.25 5.42 -4.36
CA PRO A 97 18.20 4.30 -5.30
C PRO A 97 17.27 3.16 -4.90
N VAL A 98 17.08 2.93 -3.59
CA VAL A 98 16.17 1.89 -3.07
C VAL A 98 14.73 2.29 -3.34
N VAL A 99 14.35 3.53 -2.98
CA VAL A 99 12.99 4.04 -3.18
C VAL A 99 12.67 4.15 -4.67
N GLN A 100 13.57 4.73 -5.45
CA GLN A 100 13.40 4.88 -6.90
C GLN A 100 13.35 3.51 -7.60
N GLY A 101 14.21 2.58 -7.19
CA GLY A 101 14.22 1.22 -7.72
C GLY A 101 12.91 0.50 -7.45
N ALA A 102 12.39 0.58 -6.23
CA ALA A 102 11.09 0.01 -5.87
C ALA A 102 9.94 0.66 -6.64
N TRP A 103 9.90 1.99 -6.70
CA TRP A 103 8.87 2.74 -7.42
C TRP A 103 8.85 2.42 -8.92
N ALA A 104 10.03 2.28 -9.54
CA ALA A 104 10.16 1.94 -10.96
C ALA A 104 9.65 0.54 -11.34
N THR A 105 9.42 -0.35 -10.37
CA THR A 105 8.80 -1.68 -10.64
C THR A 105 7.29 -1.62 -10.80
N LEU A 106 6.67 -0.52 -10.40
CA LEU A 106 5.22 -0.32 -10.46
C LEU A 106 4.79 0.08 -11.87
N SER A 107 3.58 -0.31 -12.26
CA SER A 107 2.92 0.14 -13.49
C SER A 107 2.62 1.65 -13.44
N ALA A 108 2.31 2.26 -14.59
CA ALA A 108 1.94 3.68 -14.63
C ALA A 108 0.67 3.98 -13.80
N GLU A 109 -0.30 3.07 -13.83
CA GLU A 109 -1.53 3.17 -13.02
C GLU A 109 -1.21 3.04 -11.53
N GLU A 110 -0.37 2.09 -11.14
CA GLU A 110 0.04 1.89 -9.74
C GLU A 110 0.78 3.11 -9.19
N GLN A 111 1.68 3.70 -9.99
CA GLN A 111 2.37 4.94 -9.62
C GLN A 111 1.41 6.12 -9.52
N HIS A 112 0.45 6.22 -10.44
CA HIS A 112 -0.55 7.27 -10.43
C HIS A 112 -1.44 7.18 -9.19
N GLY A 113 -1.95 5.98 -8.86
CA GLY A 113 -2.78 5.75 -7.68
C GLY A 113 -2.08 6.17 -6.38
N LEU A 114 -0.81 5.78 -6.20
CA LEU A 114 -0.02 6.22 -5.04
C LEU A 114 0.28 7.73 -5.04
N SER A 115 0.36 8.37 -6.22
CA SER A 115 0.62 9.81 -6.31
C SER A 115 -0.63 10.68 -6.12
N GLN A 116 -1.82 10.09 -6.12
CA GLN A 116 -3.08 10.80 -5.86
C GLN A 116 -3.43 10.91 -4.38
N LEU A 117 -2.75 10.15 -3.51
CA LEU A 117 -2.87 10.25 -2.05
C LEU A 117 -2.50 11.64 -1.54
#